data_AF-A0AAV1C5Z6-F1
#
_entry.id   AF-A0AAV1C5Z6-F1
#
_cell.length_a   1.000
_cell.length_b   1.000
_cell.length_c   1.000
_cell.angle_alpha   90.00
_cell.angle_beta   90.00
_cell.angle_gamma   90.00
#
_symmetry.space_group_name_H-M   'P 1'
#
loop_
_entity.id
_entity.type
_entity.pdbx_description
1 polymer ?
#
loop_
_entity_poly.entity_id
_entity_poly.type
_entity_poly.pdbx_seq_one_letter_code
_entity_poly.pdbx_strand_id
1 'polypeptide(L)'
;MQEEKRKMGEEADDGFQPNGSSPISCTDQPIKLESHFDGSDDAYSPPRRLTIEEISELINDFRIAARNAIEAGFDGVEIHGANGYLVDQFMKDGVNDRTDEYGGSLENRCRFPLEIVEAVADEIGADRVGIRLSPFTDYNDSRDSNPEMLGLYMAEALNKYNILYCHVVEPRMVTQFDKHETGKSLLPMRNAFKGTFIVAGGYDREEGNRVISEGGADLVAYGRLFLSNPDLPRRFELNSVLNKYDRSTFYSFDPIVGYTDYPFLDENA
;
A
#
# COMPACT_ATOMS: atom_id res chain seq x y z
N MET A 1 -1.61 17.91 -8.59
CA MET A 1 -1.24 17.41 -9.93
C MET A 1 0.25 17.49 -10.32
N GLN A 2 1.00 18.57 -10.08
CA GLN A 2 2.46 18.59 -10.36
C GLN A 2 3.33 18.06 -9.19
N GLU A 3 2.84 18.11 -7.94
CA GLU A 3 3.56 17.61 -6.74
C GLU A 3 3.30 16.13 -6.38
N GLU A 4 2.23 15.52 -6.91
CA GLU A 4 1.85 14.13 -6.55
C GLU A 4 2.73 13.04 -7.20
N LYS A 5 3.57 13.39 -8.17
CA LYS A 5 4.31 12.42 -8.99
C LYS A 5 5.68 11.99 -8.43
N ARG A 6 6.14 12.61 -7.35
CA ARG A 6 7.40 12.24 -6.65
C ARG A 6 7.26 10.97 -5.80
N LYS A 7 6.04 10.58 -5.44
CA LYS A 7 5.77 9.56 -4.41
C LYS A 7 5.71 8.12 -4.92
N MET A 8 5.80 7.91 -6.24
CA MET A 8 5.84 6.59 -6.88
C MET A 8 7.20 5.87 -6.71
N GLY A 9 8.24 6.59 -6.26
CA GLY A 9 9.57 6.02 -6.15
C GLY A 9 10.19 5.68 -7.52
N GLU A 10 11.03 4.64 -7.58
CA GLU A 10 11.65 4.15 -8.82
C GLU A 10 10.69 3.53 -9.86
N GLU A 11 9.40 3.40 -9.54
CA GLU A 11 8.39 2.90 -10.48
C GLU A 11 7.91 3.95 -11.48
N ALA A 12 8.26 5.22 -11.25
CA ALA A 12 7.98 6.27 -12.23
C ALA A 12 8.99 6.21 -13.39
N ASP A 13 8.60 6.79 -14.52
CA ASP A 13 9.53 7.08 -15.62
C ASP A 13 9.78 8.60 -15.73
N ASP A 14 10.89 8.99 -16.38
CA ASP A 14 11.33 10.37 -16.60
C ASP A 14 10.19 11.21 -17.22
N GLY A 15 9.43 10.63 -18.15
CA GLY A 15 8.30 11.29 -18.82
C GLY A 15 7.16 11.71 -17.88
N PHE A 16 7.10 11.14 -16.68
CA PHE A 16 6.11 11.49 -15.66
C PHE A 16 6.67 12.44 -14.60
N GLN A 17 7.97 12.68 -14.55
CA GLN A 17 8.60 13.55 -13.57
C GLN A 17 8.56 15.04 -13.97
N PRO A 18 8.43 15.96 -13.02
CA PRO A 18 8.54 17.39 -13.30
C PRO A 18 9.86 17.71 -14.01
N ASN A 19 9.77 18.38 -15.16
CA ASN A 19 10.92 18.75 -15.99
C ASN A 19 11.74 17.57 -16.54
N GLY A 20 11.19 16.35 -16.55
CA GLY A 20 11.91 15.17 -17.05
C GLY A 20 13.08 14.73 -16.15
N SER A 21 13.03 15.03 -14.85
CA SER A 21 14.04 14.56 -13.89
C SER A 21 13.94 13.06 -13.68
N SER A 22 15.02 12.40 -13.24
CA SER A 22 14.96 10.98 -12.88
C SER A 22 14.00 10.73 -11.70
N PRO A 23 13.37 9.53 -11.66
CA PRO A 23 12.66 9.05 -10.48
C PRO A 23 13.54 9.11 -9.24
N ILE A 24 12.93 9.14 -8.05
CA ILE A 24 13.66 9.18 -6.78
C ILE A 24 13.46 7.87 -6.01
N SER A 25 14.50 7.40 -5.30
CA SER A 25 14.42 6.15 -4.51
C SER A 25 15.40 6.18 -3.33
N CYS A 26 15.38 5.13 -2.49
CA CYS A 26 16.46 4.86 -1.54
C CYS A 26 17.73 4.34 -2.22
N THR A 27 17.65 3.89 -3.48
CA THR A 27 18.75 3.37 -4.29
C THR A 27 18.92 4.17 -5.59
N ASP A 28 20.00 3.87 -6.31
CA ASP A 28 20.26 4.26 -7.70
C ASP A 28 20.14 3.08 -8.69
N GLN A 29 19.73 1.89 -8.20
CA GLN A 29 19.52 0.71 -9.02
C GLN A 29 18.12 0.73 -9.66
N PRO A 30 17.99 0.42 -10.96
CA PRO A 30 16.67 0.31 -11.61
C PRO A 30 15.94 -0.96 -11.18
N ILE A 31 14.62 -0.94 -11.32
CA ILE A 31 13.78 -2.14 -11.20
C ILE A 31 14.25 -3.16 -12.26
N LYS A 32 14.51 -4.40 -11.84
CA LYS A 32 15.06 -5.46 -12.71
C LYS A 32 14.00 -6.19 -13.55
N LEU A 33 12.77 -5.67 -13.60
CA LEU A 33 11.68 -6.25 -14.37
C LEU A 33 11.86 -5.91 -15.86
N GLU A 34 11.73 -6.92 -16.72
CA GLU A 34 11.89 -6.78 -18.18
C GLU A 34 10.66 -6.15 -18.89
N SER A 35 9.58 -5.86 -18.15
CA SER A 35 8.35 -5.27 -18.72
C SER A 35 7.62 -4.39 -17.71
N HIS A 36 7.05 -3.30 -18.20
CA HIS A 36 6.13 -2.44 -17.44
C HIS A 36 4.72 -3.05 -17.36
N PHE A 37 3.93 -2.61 -16.38
CA PHE A 37 2.53 -3.06 -16.22
C PHE A 37 1.60 -2.67 -17.37
N ASP A 38 1.93 -1.62 -18.11
CA ASP A 38 1.19 -1.21 -19.30
C ASP A 38 1.53 -2.05 -20.55
N GLY A 39 2.42 -3.04 -20.40
CA GLY A 39 2.86 -3.92 -21.47
C GLY A 39 3.92 -3.30 -22.38
N SER A 40 4.52 -2.16 -21.99
CA SER A 40 5.72 -1.65 -22.66
C SER A 40 6.96 -2.46 -22.26
N ASP A 41 7.81 -2.72 -23.26
CA ASP A 41 9.10 -3.40 -23.12
C ASP A 41 10.24 -2.42 -22.78
N ASP A 42 9.90 -1.17 -22.43
CA ASP A 42 10.88 -0.17 -22.03
C ASP A 42 11.48 -0.56 -20.66
N ALA A 43 12.77 -0.30 -20.48
CA ALA A 43 13.42 -0.51 -19.20
C ALA A 43 13.11 0.67 -18.27
N TYR A 44 12.84 0.41 -17.00
CA TYR A 44 12.67 1.48 -15.99
C TYR A 44 13.92 2.39 -15.97
N SER A 45 13.67 3.69 -16.04
CA SER A 45 14.72 4.71 -15.88
C SER A 45 15.39 4.57 -14.51
N PRO A 46 16.74 4.57 -14.44
CA PRO A 46 17.43 4.39 -13.16
C PRO A 46 17.06 5.53 -12.21
N PRO A 47 16.63 5.24 -10.98
CA PRO A 47 16.27 6.27 -10.03
C PRO A 47 17.52 7.00 -9.55
N ARG A 48 17.30 8.18 -8.97
CA ARG A 48 18.30 8.91 -8.22
C ARG A 48 18.10 8.63 -6.73
N ARG A 49 19.18 8.19 -6.08
CA ARG A 49 19.21 8.06 -4.62
C ARG A 49 18.98 9.41 -3.95
N LEU A 50 18.01 9.46 -3.03
CA LEU A 50 17.72 10.65 -2.23
C LEU A 50 18.84 10.99 -1.25
N THR A 51 19.11 12.28 -1.01
CA THR A 51 19.93 12.72 0.12
C THR A 51 19.12 12.75 1.43
N ILE A 52 19.80 12.88 2.57
CA ILE A 52 19.14 13.00 3.88
C ILE A 52 18.26 14.26 3.96
N GLU A 53 18.71 15.36 3.36
CA GLU A 53 17.97 16.61 3.29
C GLU A 53 16.69 16.43 2.47
N GLU A 54 16.77 15.75 1.33
CA GLU A 54 15.60 15.48 0.48
C GLU A 54 14.60 14.52 1.14
N ILE A 55 15.08 13.56 1.96
CA ILE A 55 14.20 12.72 2.77
C ILE A 55 13.37 13.57 3.74
N SER A 56 14.01 14.55 4.38
CA SER A 56 13.33 15.49 5.29
C SER A 56 12.29 16.34 4.57
N GLU A 57 12.60 16.80 3.35
CA GLU A 57 11.64 17.53 2.50
C GLU A 57 10.44 16.65 2.11
N LEU A 58 10.68 15.38 1.75
CA LEU A 58 9.61 14.44 1.40
C LEU A 58 8.68 14.14 2.59
N ILE A 59 9.23 13.98 3.79
CA ILE A 59 8.42 13.82 5.02
C ILE A 59 7.47 15.03 5.16
N ASN A 60 7.98 16.23 4.92
CA ASN A 60 7.15 17.44 4.93
C ASN A 60 6.11 17.45 3.77
N ASP A 61 6.41 16.90 2.61
CA ASP A 61 5.43 16.75 1.52
C ASP A 61 4.30 15.76 1.87
N PHE A 62 4.56 14.72 2.68
CA PHE A 62 3.51 13.86 3.24
C PHE A 62 2.64 14.62 4.25
N ARG A 63 3.26 15.39 5.14
CA ARG A 63 2.57 16.24 6.12
C ARG A 63 1.64 17.24 5.44
N ILE A 64 2.13 17.97 4.45
CA ILE A 64 1.33 18.95 3.69
C ILE A 64 0.19 18.25 2.94
N ALA A 65 0.46 17.11 2.31
CA ALA A 65 -0.58 16.34 1.62
C ALA A 65 -1.70 15.89 2.58
N ALA A 66 -1.35 15.48 3.80
CA ALA A 66 -2.32 15.10 4.82
C ALA A 66 -3.20 16.28 5.24
N ARG A 67 -2.61 17.46 5.48
CA ARG A 67 -3.40 18.68 5.75
C ARG A 67 -4.36 18.98 4.61
N ASN A 68 -3.87 18.95 3.37
CA ASN A 68 -4.68 19.23 2.20
C ASN A 68 -5.86 18.24 2.06
N ALA A 69 -5.66 16.97 2.42
CA ALA A 69 -6.75 15.99 2.45
C ALA A 69 -7.82 16.36 3.48
N ILE A 70 -7.43 16.79 4.68
CA ILE A 70 -8.39 17.26 5.69
C ILE A 70 -9.11 18.53 5.22
N GLU A 71 -8.41 19.48 4.60
CA GLU A 71 -9.03 20.69 4.02
C GLU A 71 -10.03 20.35 2.89
N ALA A 72 -9.78 19.27 2.14
CA ALA A 72 -10.69 18.77 1.12
C ALA A 72 -11.91 18.02 1.68
N GLY A 73 -11.95 17.76 2.99
CA GLY A 73 -13.08 17.13 3.68
C GLY A 73 -12.95 15.62 3.90
N PHE A 74 -11.77 15.04 3.73
CA PHE A 74 -11.53 13.64 4.11
C PHE A 74 -11.58 13.46 5.64
N ASP A 75 -12.14 12.33 6.10
CA ASP A 75 -12.18 11.98 7.52
C ASP A 75 -10.79 11.63 8.09
N GLY A 76 -9.87 11.21 7.24
CA GLY A 76 -8.50 10.82 7.59
C GLY A 76 -7.68 10.44 6.36
N VAL A 77 -6.47 9.92 6.59
CA VAL A 77 -5.55 9.52 5.51
C VAL A 77 -4.94 8.14 5.76
N GLU A 78 -4.67 7.42 4.68
CA GLU A 78 -3.87 6.19 4.69
C GLU A 78 -2.51 6.46 4.05
N ILE A 79 -1.43 6.26 4.82
CA ILE A 79 -0.06 6.31 4.30
C ILE A 79 0.20 5.03 3.50
N HIS A 80 0.59 5.18 2.24
CA HIS A 80 0.90 4.04 1.38
C HIS A 80 2.34 3.55 1.60
N GLY A 81 2.54 2.63 2.55
CA GLY A 81 3.80 1.93 2.85
C GLY A 81 3.86 0.51 2.29
N ALA A 82 3.40 0.30 1.06
CA ALA A 82 3.16 -1.02 0.51
C ALA A 82 3.43 -1.05 -1.00
N ASN A 83 3.35 -2.24 -1.58
CA ASN A 83 3.38 -2.53 -3.01
C ASN A 83 4.58 -1.93 -3.73
N GLY A 84 5.77 -1.95 -3.12
CA GLY A 84 7.01 -1.56 -3.79
C GLY A 84 7.16 -0.06 -4.10
N TYR A 85 6.23 0.80 -3.68
CA TYR A 85 6.38 2.25 -3.81
C TYR A 85 7.43 2.80 -2.85
N LEU A 86 7.77 4.09 -2.98
CA LEU A 86 8.85 4.77 -2.26
C LEU A 86 8.99 4.39 -0.77
N VAL A 87 7.89 4.39 -0.02
CA VAL A 87 7.93 4.07 1.42
C VAL A 87 8.26 2.59 1.67
N ASP A 88 7.77 1.68 0.84
CA ASP A 88 8.12 0.25 0.87
C ASP A 88 9.56 0.02 0.38
N GLN A 89 10.05 0.76 -0.61
CA GLN A 89 11.44 0.69 -1.10
C GLN A 89 12.43 0.92 0.04
N PHE A 90 12.21 1.93 0.89
CA PHE A 90 13.03 2.16 2.08
C PHE A 90 12.95 0.99 3.08
N MET A 91 11.78 0.38 3.23
CA MET A 91 11.60 -0.72 4.17
C MET A 91 12.27 -2.01 3.72
N LYS A 92 12.40 -2.30 2.43
CA LYS A 92 12.77 -3.61 1.89
C LYS A 92 14.28 -3.72 1.62
N ASP A 93 14.97 -4.68 2.24
CA ASP A 93 16.44 -4.84 2.06
C ASP A 93 16.87 -5.35 0.67
N GLY A 94 15.94 -5.82 -0.15
CA GLY A 94 16.19 -6.10 -1.56
C GLY A 94 16.35 -4.84 -2.42
N VAL A 95 15.91 -3.68 -1.92
CA VAL A 95 15.96 -2.37 -2.62
C VAL A 95 16.86 -1.39 -1.87
N ASN A 96 16.68 -1.24 -0.55
CA ASN A 96 17.41 -0.27 0.24
C ASN A 96 18.86 -0.71 0.49
N ASP A 97 19.77 -0.13 -0.30
CA ASP A 97 21.22 -0.31 -0.23
C ASP A 97 21.96 0.85 0.44
N ARG A 98 21.24 1.72 1.18
CA ARG A 98 21.82 2.87 1.85
C ARG A 98 22.75 2.45 2.99
N THR A 99 23.75 3.28 3.25
CA THR A 99 24.74 3.11 4.33
C THR A 99 24.63 4.18 5.42
N ASP A 100 23.65 5.07 5.31
CA ASP A 100 23.35 6.11 6.29
C ASP A 100 22.27 5.67 7.30
N GLU A 101 21.71 6.62 8.04
CA GLU A 101 20.71 6.35 9.08
C GLU A 101 19.35 5.85 8.55
N TYR A 102 19.17 5.81 7.22
CA TYR A 102 17.97 5.28 6.57
C TYR A 102 18.19 3.91 5.91
N GLY A 103 19.34 3.26 6.10
CA GLY A 103 19.62 1.92 5.55
C GLY A 103 20.42 0.98 6.45
N GLY A 104 20.62 -0.24 5.95
CA GLY A 104 21.31 -1.31 6.66
C GLY A 104 20.42 -2.03 7.67
N SER A 105 20.38 -1.54 8.92
CA SER A 105 19.60 -2.18 9.97
C SER A 105 18.09 -2.09 9.70
N LEU A 106 17.31 -3.01 10.27
CA LEU A 106 15.86 -2.95 10.20
C LEU A 106 15.31 -1.62 10.75
N GLU A 107 15.85 -1.18 11.89
CA GLU A 107 15.48 0.10 12.51
C GLU A 107 15.67 1.26 11.53
N ASN A 108 16.83 1.32 10.87
CA ASN A 108 17.15 2.37 9.91
C ASN A 108 16.26 2.32 8.66
N ARG A 109 16.03 1.13 8.10
CA ARG A 109 15.12 0.94 6.96
C ARG A 109 13.69 1.37 7.27
N CYS A 110 13.26 1.18 8.52
CA CYS A 110 11.95 1.60 9.00
C CYS A 110 11.92 3.06 9.50
N ARG A 111 13.04 3.80 9.51
CA ARG A 111 13.08 5.18 10.00
C ARG A 111 12.19 6.11 9.16
N PHE A 112 12.37 6.09 7.84
CA PHE A 112 11.60 6.91 6.91
C PHE A 112 10.07 6.73 7.03
N PRO A 113 9.49 5.51 6.97
CA PRO A 113 8.05 5.34 7.16
C PRO A 113 7.56 5.81 8.53
N LEU A 114 8.34 5.58 9.60
CA LEU A 114 7.93 5.97 10.96
C LEU A 114 7.98 7.49 11.15
N GLU A 115 8.92 8.20 10.53
CA GLU A 115 8.97 9.66 10.52
C GLU A 115 7.83 10.28 9.69
N ILE A 116 7.43 9.64 8.58
CA ILE A 116 6.20 10.02 7.86
C ILE A 116 4.97 9.86 8.76
N VAL A 117 4.86 8.72 9.45
CA VAL A 117 3.74 8.46 10.38
C VAL A 117 3.69 9.52 11.47
N GLU A 118 4.82 9.84 12.10
CA GLU A 118 4.92 10.88 13.12
C GLU A 118 4.50 12.25 12.57
N ALA A 119 5.08 12.69 11.45
CA ALA A 119 4.78 14.00 10.87
C ALA A 119 3.30 14.14 10.46
N VAL A 120 2.70 13.09 9.90
CA VAL A 120 1.28 13.09 9.51
C VAL A 120 0.38 13.05 10.74
N ALA A 121 0.69 12.22 11.74
CA ALA A 121 -0.07 12.15 12.99
C ALA A 121 -0.01 13.47 13.77
N ASP A 122 1.12 14.17 13.76
CA ASP A 122 1.25 15.49 14.40
C ASP A 122 0.43 16.57 13.68
N GLU A 123 0.33 16.52 12.36
CA GLU A 123 -0.42 17.52 11.57
C GLU A 123 -1.93 17.35 11.69
N ILE A 124 -2.43 16.10 11.61
CA ILE A 124 -3.87 15.83 11.51
C ILE A 124 -4.42 15.03 12.69
N GLY A 125 -3.62 14.67 13.68
CA GLY A 125 -4.05 13.82 14.79
C GLY A 125 -4.01 12.33 14.43
N ALA A 126 -3.40 11.53 15.30
CA ALA A 126 -3.16 10.11 15.09
C ALA A 126 -4.44 9.26 14.89
N ASP A 127 -5.55 9.68 15.48
CA ASP A 127 -6.87 9.05 15.35
C ASP A 127 -7.49 9.19 13.95
N ARG A 128 -6.83 9.92 13.05
CA ARG A 128 -7.20 10.08 11.63
C ARG A 128 -6.16 9.50 10.67
N VAL A 129 -5.19 8.74 11.18
CA VAL A 129 -4.08 8.19 10.39
C VAL A 129 -4.14 6.67 10.36
N GLY A 130 -4.05 6.10 9.17
CA GLY A 130 -3.71 4.70 8.95
C GLY A 130 -2.43 4.55 8.14
N ILE A 131 -1.86 3.36 8.16
CA ILE A 131 -0.77 2.98 7.25
C ILE A 131 -1.07 1.62 6.62
N ARG A 132 -0.81 1.51 5.31
CA ARG A 132 -0.90 0.25 4.58
C ARG A 132 0.47 -0.37 4.37
N LEU A 133 0.61 -1.66 4.66
CA LEU A 133 1.86 -2.43 4.57
C LEU A 133 1.68 -3.70 3.74
N SER A 134 2.74 -4.14 3.06
CA SER A 134 2.78 -5.42 2.34
C SER A 134 4.11 -6.14 2.53
N PRO A 135 4.43 -6.60 3.76
CA PRO A 135 5.75 -7.13 4.08
C PRO A 135 6.16 -8.30 3.19
N PHE A 136 5.19 -9.13 2.80
CA PHE A 136 5.39 -10.38 2.06
C PHE A 136 5.30 -10.26 0.54
N THR A 137 4.97 -9.08 0.03
CA THR A 137 4.77 -8.86 -1.40
C THR A 137 6.10 -8.50 -2.05
N ASP A 138 6.42 -9.19 -3.15
CA ASP A 138 7.63 -9.00 -3.97
C ASP A 138 7.35 -8.13 -5.21
N TYR A 139 6.23 -7.41 -5.19
CA TYR A 139 5.80 -6.53 -6.28
C TYR A 139 6.86 -5.44 -6.55
N ASN A 140 7.07 -5.11 -7.82
CA ASN A 140 8.12 -4.19 -8.29
C ASN A 140 9.52 -4.51 -7.77
N ASP A 141 9.84 -5.81 -7.74
CA ASP A 141 11.12 -6.36 -7.26
C ASP A 141 11.48 -5.94 -5.81
N SER A 142 10.50 -5.47 -5.04
CA SER A 142 10.69 -4.96 -3.67
C SER A 142 10.61 -6.07 -2.62
N ARG A 143 11.60 -6.96 -2.65
CA ARG A 143 11.68 -8.14 -1.76
C ARG A 143 12.36 -7.80 -0.44
N ASP A 144 12.00 -8.53 0.63
CA ASP A 144 12.71 -8.51 1.90
C ASP A 144 13.27 -9.90 2.23
N SER A 145 14.47 -9.95 2.79
CA SER A 145 15.10 -11.20 3.24
C SER A 145 14.39 -11.83 4.44
N ASN A 146 13.68 -11.04 5.25
CA ASN A 146 12.93 -11.50 6.42
C ASN A 146 11.62 -10.70 6.62
N PRO A 147 10.60 -10.93 5.77
CA PRO A 147 9.36 -10.15 5.77
C PRO A 147 8.53 -10.33 7.05
N GLU A 148 8.66 -11.46 7.75
CA GLU A 148 8.00 -11.70 9.04
C GLU A 148 8.53 -10.76 10.12
N MET A 149 9.84 -10.60 10.16
CA MET A 149 10.52 -9.76 11.14
C MET A 149 10.34 -8.27 10.82
N LEU A 150 10.34 -7.90 9.53
CA LEU A 150 9.96 -6.56 9.08
C LEU A 150 8.52 -6.21 9.49
N GLY A 151 7.56 -7.09 9.19
CA GLY A 151 6.16 -6.87 9.53
C GLY A 151 5.94 -6.76 11.03
N LEU A 152 6.56 -7.65 11.82
CA LEU A 152 6.47 -7.62 13.28
C LEU A 152 7.04 -6.32 13.86
N TYR A 153 8.23 -5.90 13.42
CA TYR A 153 8.85 -4.67 13.88
C TYR A 153 7.97 -3.44 13.59
N MET A 154 7.44 -3.32 12.38
CA MET A 154 6.55 -2.21 12.04
C MET A 154 5.28 -2.24 12.90
N ALA A 155 4.65 -3.40 13.08
CA ALA A 155 3.47 -3.54 13.94
C ALA A 155 3.75 -3.12 15.41
N GLU A 156 4.94 -3.42 15.93
CA GLU A 156 5.34 -3.00 17.27
C GLU A 156 5.64 -1.50 17.33
N ALA A 157 6.43 -0.98 16.40
CA ALA A 157 6.87 0.42 16.36
C ALA A 157 5.72 1.40 16.17
N LEU A 158 4.72 1.04 15.34
CA LEU A 158 3.55 1.88 15.07
C LEU A 158 2.72 2.17 16.33
N ASN A 159 2.78 1.32 17.35
CA ASN A 159 2.07 1.54 18.62
C ASN A 159 2.52 2.81 19.35
N LYS A 160 3.76 3.27 19.14
CA LYS A 160 4.27 4.53 19.73
C LYS A 160 3.44 5.75 19.31
N TYR A 161 2.90 5.71 18.09
CA TYR A 161 2.23 6.86 17.47
C TYR A 161 0.71 6.86 17.68
N ASN A 162 0.15 5.78 18.24
CA ASN A 162 -1.30 5.64 18.47
C ASN A 162 -2.16 5.91 17.22
N ILE A 163 -1.67 5.52 16.04
CA ILE A 163 -2.43 5.64 14.79
C ILE A 163 -3.69 4.76 14.82
N LEU A 164 -4.73 5.19 14.10
CA LEU A 164 -6.04 4.55 14.10
C LEU A 164 -5.98 3.08 13.66
N TYR A 165 -5.29 2.80 12.55
CA TYR A 165 -5.24 1.44 12.02
C TYR A 165 -3.94 1.08 11.28
N CYS A 166 -3.68 -0.22 11.22
CA CYS A 166 -2.67 -0.82 10.35
C CYS A 166 -3.38 -1.74 9.35
N HIS A 167 -3.21 -1.46 8.06
CA HIS A 167 -3.84 -2.18 6.95
C HIS A 167 -2.79 -3.05 6.26
N VAL A 168 -2.95 -4.37 6.28
CA VAL A 168 -1.90 -5.28 5.83
C VAL A 168 -2.38 -6.19 4.71
N VAL A 169 -1.59 -6.25 3.64
CA VAL A 169 -1.80 -7.17 2.52
C VAL A 169 -1.39 -8.58 2.92
N GLU A 170 -2.28 -9.54 2.69
CA GLU A 170 -2.10 -10.95 2.97
C GLU A 170 -0.92 -11.56 2.20
N PRO A 171 -0.13 -12.48 2.82
CA PRO A 171 1.00 -13.13 2.16
C PRO A 171 0.62 -13.95 0.92
N ARG A 172 -0.65 -14.38 0.84
CA ARG A 172 -1.21 -15.08 -0.33
C ARG A 172 -1.24 -14.21 -1.59
N MET A 173 -1.14 -12.88 -1.43
CA MET A 173 -1.03 -11.90 -2.51
C MET A 173 0.44 -11.47 -2.71
N VAL A 174 1.36 -12.44 -2.72
CA VAL A 174 2.78 -12.20 -3.02
C VAL A 174 2.95 -11.56 -4.40
N THR A 175 2.07 -11.89 -5.36
CA THR A 175 1.90 -11.18 -6.62
C THR A 175 0.52 -10.51 -6.68
N GLN A 176 0.37 -9.45 -7.49
CA GLN A 176 -0.85 -8.63 -7.52
C GLN A 176 -2.11 -9.38 -7.98
N PHE A 177 -1.96 -10.44 -8.77
CA PHE A 177 -3.08 -10.96 -9.56
C PHE A 177 -3.78 -12.15 -8.93
N ASP A 178 -3.04 -13.08 -8.36
CA ASP A 178 -3.54 -14.39 -7.99
C ASP A 178 -3.25 -14.70 -6.53
N LYS A 179 -4.15 -15.50 -5.94
CA LYS A 179 -4.00 -16.04 -4.61
C LYS A 179 -3.07 -17.24 -4.68
N HIS A 180 -2.03 -17.25 -3.86
CA HIS A 180 -1.07 -18.34 -3.75
C HIS A 180 -1.22 -19.06 -2.41
N GLU A 181 -1.08 -20.38 -2.43
CA GLU A 181 -1.00 -21.16 -1.19
C GLU A 181 0.30 -20.80 -0.44
N THR A 182 0.19 -20.54 0.86
CA THR A 182 1.31 -20.12 1.68
C THR A 182 1.09 -20.48 3.15
N GLY A 183 2.17 -20.84 3.85
CA GLY A 183 2.17 -21.06 5.30
C GLY A 183 2.45 -19.80 6.11
N LYS A 184 2.73 -18.67 5.46
CA LYS A 184 3.02 -17.38 6.11
C LYS A 184 1.74 -16.77 6.69
N SER A 185 1.85 -16.04 7.78
CA SER A 185 0.68 -15.52 8.52
C SER A 185 0.87 -14.07 8.98
N LEU A 186 -0.22 -13.30 8.97
CA LEU A 186 -0.29 -11.96 9.57
C LEU A 186 -0.58 -11.98 11.09
N LEU A 187 -0.87 -13.15 11.68
CA LEU A 187 -1.25 -13.25 13.08
C LEU A 187 -0.21 -12.67 14.06
N PRO A 188 1.11 -12.83 13.84
CA PRO A 188 2.11 -12.16 14.67
C PRO A 188 1.98 -10.63 14.66
N MET A 189 1.73 -10.03 13.48
CA MET A 189 1.50 -8.58 13.35
C MET A 189 0.21 -8.17 14.05
N ARG A 190 -0.89 -8.91 13.85
CA ARG A 190 -2.17 -8.66 14.52
C ARG A 190 -2.02 -8.65 16.04
N ASN A 191 -1.25 -9.57 16.60
CA ASN A 191 -1.03 -9.67 18.05
C ASN A 191 -0.14 -8.54 18.59
N ALA A 192 0.81 -8.06 17.79
CA ALA A 192 1.74 -7.00 18.16
C ALA A 192 1.08 -5.61 18.11
N PHE A 193 0.34 -5.29 17.06
CA PHE A 193 -0.34 -4.00 16.91
C PHE A 193 -1.55 -3.88 17.84
N LYS A 194 -1.69 -2.72 18.50
CA LYS A 194 -2.72 -2.49 19.54
C LYS A 194 -3.94 -1.70 19.04
N GLY A 195 -3.83 -1.06 17.88
CA GLY A 195 -4.96 -0.40 17.21
C GLY A 195 -5.81 -1.35 16.36
N THR A 196 -6.64 -0.78 15.50
CA THR A 196 -7.47 -1.53 14.55
C THR A 196 -6.61 -2.18 13.46
N PHE A 197 -6.77 -3.48 13.24
CA PHE A 197 -6.02 -4.23 12.24
C PHE A 197 -6.91 -4.60 11.06
N ILE A 198 -6.58 -4.08 9.88
CA ILE A 198 -7.31 -4.32 8.62
C ILE A 198 -6.51 -5.32 7.79
N VAL A 199 -7.15 -6.40 7.33
CA VAL A 199 -6.53 -7.34 6.38
C VAL A 199 -7.14 -7.20 5.00
N ALA A 200 -6.32 -7.39 3.97
CA ALA A 200 -6.77 -7.37 2.59
C ALA A 200 -6.01 -8.39 1.75
N GLY A 201 -6.67 -8.94 0.73
CA GLY A 201 -5.99 -9.79 -0.26
C GLY A 201 -6.63 -11.15 -0.44
N GLY A 202 -7.40 -11.29 -1.52
CA GLY A 202 -7.94 -12.58 -1.94
C GLY A 202 -8.99 -13.18 -1.00
N TYR A 203 -9.64 -12.35 -0.18
CA TYR A 203 -10.77 -12.73 0.65
C TYR A 203 -12.06 -12.85 -0.17
N ASP A 204 -12.84 -13.87 0.15
CA ASP A 204 -14.28 -13.93 -0.11
C ASP A 204 -15.08 -13.63 1.16
N ARG A 205 -16.40 -13.87 1.13
CA ARG A 205 -17.30 -13.64 2.26
C ARG A 205 -17.00 -14.58 3.42
N GLU A 206 -16.82 -15.87 3.14
CA GLU A 206 -16.60 -16.91 4.14
C GLU A 206 -15.24 -16.74 4.84
N GLU A 207 -14.19 -16.48 4.07
CA GLU A 207 -12.85 -16.20 4.59
C GLU A 207 -12.82 -14.91 5.40
N GLY A 208 -13.56 -13.87 4.98
CA GLY A 208 -13.70 -12.62 5.73
C GLY A 208 -14.39 -12.82 7.08
N ASN A 209 -15.52 -13.53 7.10
CA ASN A 209 -16.21 -13.88 8.35
C ASN A 209 -15.31 -14.71 9.28
N ARG A 210 -14.55 -15.65 8.71
CA ARG A 210 -13.66 -16.52 9.47
C ARG A 210 -12.52 -15.73 10.12
N VAL A 211 -11.80 -14.89 9.39
CA VAL A 211 -10.65 -14.14 9.96
C VAL A 211 -11.08 -13.20 11.10
N ILE A 212 -12.27 -12.58 11.01
CA ILE A 212 -12.82 -11.77 12.09
C ILE A 212 -13.18 -12.64 13.31
N SER A 213 -13.91 -13.73 13.10
CA SER A 213 -14.36 -14.59 14.21
C SER A 213 -13.23 -15.33 14.92
N GLU A 214 -12.12 -15.58 14.23
CA GLU A 214 -10.89 -16.15 14.79
C GLU A 214 -9.97 -15.09 15.43
N GLY A 215 -10.34 -13.81 15.40
CA GLY A 215 -9.55 -12.71 15.98
C GLY A 215 -8.30 -12.33 15.18
N GLY A 216 -8.20 -12.76 13.92
CA GLY A 216 -7.08 -12.44 13.02
C GLY A 216 -7.10 -11.02 12.46
N ALA A 217 -8.25 -10.35 12.49
CA ALA A 217 -8.42 -8.97 12.06
C ALA A 217 -9.65 -8.32 12.73
N ASP A 218 -9.72 -7.00 12.69
CA ASP A 218 -10.91 -6.23 13.10
C ASP A 218 -11.75 -5.80 11.90
N LEU A 219 -11.12 -5.61 10.73
CA LEU A 219 -11.77 -5.26 9.46
C LEU A 219 -11.16 -6.04 8.30
N VAL A 220 -11.95 -6.27 7.24
CA VAL A 220 -11.50 -6.91 6.00
C VAL A 220 -11.76 -5.96 4.83
N ALA A 221 -10.72 -5.65 4.06
CA ALA A 221 -10.80 -4.80 2.88
C ALA A 221 -10.96 -5.64 1.61
N TYR A 222 -11.88 -5.22 0.74
CA TYR A 222 -12.19 -5.87 -0.54
C TYR A 222 -11.93 -4.89 -1.69
N GLY A 223 -11.07 -5.28 -2.64
CA GLY A 223 -10.78 -4.49 -3.85
C GLY A 223 -11.63 -4.93 -5.05
N ARG A 224 -11.17 -5.98 -5.75
CA ARG A 224 -11.81 -6.51 -6.98
C ARG A 224 -13.31 -6.76 -6.86
N LEU A 225 -13.75 -7.34 -5.74
CA LEU A 225 -15.18 -7.59 -5.51
C LEU A 225 -15.97 -6.29 -5.35
N PHE A 226 -15.40 -5.28 -4.70
CA PHE A 226 -16.07 -4.00 -4.48
C PHE A 226 -16.18 -3.22 -5.80
N LEU A 227 -15.15 -3.27 -6.64
CA LEU A 227 -15.19 -2.65 -7.98
C LEU A 227 -16.39 -3.14 -8.79
N SER A 228 -16.64 -4.46 -8.82
CA SER A 228 -17.77 -5.00 -9.60
C SER A 228 -19.10 -5.03 -8.85
N ASN A 229 -19.11 -4.81 -7.54
CA ASN A 229 -20.32 -4.89 -6.70
C ASN A 229 -20.41 -3.62 -5.85
N PRO A 230 -21.04 -2.53 -6.34
CA PRO A 230 -21.13 -1.27 -5.58
C PRO A 230 -21.87 -1.43 -4.25
N ASP A 231 -22.71 -2.46 -4.14
CA ASP A 231 -23.47 -2.88 -2.97
C ASP A 231 -22.93 -4.17 -2.32
N LEU A 232 -21.61 -4.43 -2.43
CA LEU A 232 -20.96 -5.62 -1.89
C LEU A 232 -21.36 -5.95 -0.44
N PRO A 233 -21.42 -4.99 0.52
CA PRO A 233 -21.83 -5.29 1.88
C PRO A 233 -23.24 -5.90 1.95
N ARG A 234 -24.19 -5.37 1.17
CA ARG A 234 -25.57 -5.87 1.11
C ARG A 234 -25.62 -7.26 0.47
N ARG A 235 -24.83 -7.51 -0.57
CA ARG A 235 -24.70 -8.83 -1.18
C ARG A 235 -24.16 -9.87 -0.20
N PHE A 236 -23.16 -9.50 0.59
CA PHE A 236 -22.63 -10.39 1.63
C PHE A 236 -23.64 -10.65 2.75
N GLU A 237 -24.36 -9.63 3.20
CA GLU A 237 -25.42 -9.78 4.21
C GLU A 237 -26.49 -10.77 3.75
N LEU A 238 -26.95 -10.64 2.51
CA LEU A 238 -28.00 -11.48 1.93
C LEU A 238 -27.48 -12.80 1.34
N ASN A 239 -26.17 -13.03 1.34
CA ASN A 239 -25.53 -14.14 0.62
C ASN A 239 -25.98 -14.22 -0.86
N SER A 240 -26.03 -13.08 -1.53
CA SER A 240 -26.49 -12.94 -2.92
C SER A 240 -25.38 -13.18 -3.93
N VAL A 241 -25.76 -13.39 -5.19
CA VAL A 241 -24.82 -13.56 -6.30
C VAL A 241 -24.00 -12.28 -6.49
N LEU A 242 -22.69 -12.45 -6.70
CA LEU A 242 -21.77 -11.35 -6.99
C LEU A 242 -21.63 -11.15 -8.50
N ASN A 243 -21.62 -9.91 -8.93
CA ASN A 243 -21.19 -9.51 -10.26
C ASN A 243 -19.73 -9.95 -10.46
N LYS A 244 -19.43 -10.48 -11.64
CA LYS A 244 -18.06 -10.78 -12.05
C LYS A 244 -17.34 -9.50 -12.43
N TYR A 245 -16.14 -9.32 -11.91
CA TYR A 245 -15.26 -8.23 -12.36
C TYR A 245 -14.67 -8.56 -13.74
N ASP A 246 -14.51 -7.52 -14.56
CA ASP A 246 -13.76 -7.57 -15.81
C ASP A 246 -12.38 -6.93 -15.61
N ARG A 247 -11.31 -7.71 -15.75
CA ARG A 247 -9.94 -7.21 -15.56
C ARG A 247 -9.49 -6.28 -16.70
N SER A 248 -10.09 -6.39 -17.88
CA SER A 248 -9.68 -5.61 -19.05
C SER A 248 -10.01 -4.12 -18.91
N THR A 249 -10.91 -3.77 -17.99
CA THR A 249 -11.38 -2.40 -17.77
C THR A 249 -10.77 -1.71 -16.55
N PHE A 250 -10.01 -2.41 -15.70
CA PHE A 250 -9.49 -1.88 -14.42
C PHE A 250 -8.66 -0.60 -14.56
N TYR A 251 -7.90 -0.49 -15.65
CA TYR A 251 -7.04 0.65 -15.95
C TYR A 251 -7.40 1.30 -17.29
N SER A 252 -8.64 1.12 -17.74
CA SER A 252 -9.12 1.78 -18.95
C SER A 252 -9.42 3.27 -18.70
N PHE A 253 -9.43 4.06 -19.76
CA PHE A 253 -9.75 5.50 -19.69
C PHE A 253 -11.24 5.80 -19.90
N ASP A 254 -12.08 4.77 -20.04
CA ASP A 254 -13.52 4.97 -20.22
C ASP A 254 -14.14 5.41 -18.87
N PRO A 255 -14.91 6.52 -18.84
CA PRO A 255 -15.45 7.04 -17.59
C PRO A 255 -16.61 6.20 -17.03
N ILE A 256 -17.16 5.26 -17.80
CA ILE A 256 -18.36 4.49 -17.47
C ILE A 256 -18.04 3.00 -17.43
N VAL A 257 -17.51 2.47 -18.54
CA VAL A 257 -17.42 1.02 -18.79
C VAL A 257 -16.45 0.34 -17.83
N GLY A 258 -16.96 -0.59 -17.01
CA GLY A 258 -16.20 -1.29 -15.99
C GLY A 258 -15.86 -0.43 -14.76
N TYR A 259 -16.53 0.71 -14.59
CA TYR A 259 -16.31 1.63 -13.47
C TYR A 259 -17.60 1.99 -12.75
N THR A 260 -18.57 2.58 -13.46
CA THR A 260 -19.87 3.03 -12.87
C THR A 260 -21.09 2.30 -13.44
N ASP A 261 -20.89 1.34 -14.33
CA ASP A 261 -21.93 0.56 -15.00
C ASP A 261 -22.16 -0.84 -14.40
N TYR A 262 -21.48 -1.19 -13.31
CA TYR A 262 -21.79 -2.40 -12.56
C TYR A 262 -23.14 -2.28 -11.83
N PRO A 263 -24.09 -3.20 -12.06
CA PRO A 263 -25.46 -3.04 -11.57
C PRO A 263 -25.58 -3.33 -10.08
N PHE A 264 -26.51 -2.64 -9.42
CA PHE A 264 -26.94 -2.95 -8.05
C PHE A 264 -27.81 -4.23 -8.01
N LEU A 265 -28.03 -4.80 -6.83
CA LEU A 265 -28.91 -5.96 -6.64
C LEU A 265 -30.34 -5.68 -7.13
N ASP A 266 -30.87 -4.50 -6.79
CA ASP A 266 -32.27 -4.14 -7.03
C ASP A 266 -32.55 -3.73 -8.49
N GLU A 267 -31.53 -3.55 -9.32
CA GLU A 267 -31.68 -3.22 -10.75
C GLU A 267 -31.90 -4.47 -11.63
N ASN A 268 -31.70 -5.66 -11.07
CA ASN A 268 -31.90 -6.95 -11.75
C ASN A 268 -33.14 -7.73 -11.24
N ALA A 269 -33.99 -7.09 -10.42
CA ALA A 269 -35.20 -7.67 -9.85
C ALA A 269 -36.46 -7.43 -10.70
#